data_AF-A0A959YB37-F1
#
_entry.id   AF-A0A959YB37-F1
#
_cell.length_a   1.000
_cell.length_b   1.000
_cell.length_c   1.000
_cell.angle_alpha   90.00
_cell.angle_beta   90.00
_cell.angle_gamma   90.00
#
_symmetry.space_group_name_H-M   'P 1'
#
loop_
_entity.id
_entity.type
_entity.pdbx_description
1 polymer ?
#
loop_
_entity_poly.entity_id
_entity_poly.type
_entity_poly.pdbx_seq_one_letter_code
_entity_poly.pdbx_strand_id
1 'polypeptide(L)' 'RRPPIWRRFRVLDLPAGRVGAKLVPGLIEDITPLEDLEKEELARRTRPEEAFLRGRPTKQQRRHIDRFRSGSD' A
#
# COMPACT_ATOMS: atom_id res chain seq x y z
N ARG A 1 -2.14 1.94 13.38
CA ARG A 1 -2.29 0.50 13.00
C ARG A 1 -3.40 0.42 11.97
N ARG A 2 -3.20 -0.25 10.83
CA ARG A 2 -4.27 -0.39 9.82
C ARG A 2 -5.30 -1.41 10.35
N PRO A 3 -6.61 -1.17 10.19
CA PRO A 3 -7.61 -2.17 10.53
C PRO A 3 -7.39 -3.43 9.66
N PRO A 4 -7.60 -4.63 10.21
CA PRO A 4 -7.52 -5.86 9.43
C PRO A 4 -8.60 -5.85 8.34
N ILE A 5 -8.25 -6.30 7.14
CA ILE A 5 -9.17 -6.42 6.00
C ILE A 5 -9.21 -7.89 5.62
N TRP A 6 -10.43 -8.42 5.52
CA TRP A 6 -10.65 -9.80 5.16
C TRP A 6 -10.69 -9.92 3.64
N ARG A 7 -9.79 -10.74 3.09
CA ARG A 7 -9.79 -11.10 1.66
C ARG A 7 -10.46 -12.45 1.48
N ARG A 8 -11.22 -12.61 0.40
CA ARG A 8 -11.91 -13.88 0.09
C ARG A 8 -11.45 -14.34 -1.28
N PHE A 9 -11.06 -15.60 -1.38
CA PHE A 9 -10.62 -16.21 -2.62
C PHE A 9 -11.40 -17.49 -2.89
N ARG A 10 -11.72 -17.71 -4.15
CA ARG A 10 -12.22 -19.01 -4.64
C ARG A 10 -11.01 -19.81 -5.13
N VAL A 11 -10.87 -21.03 -4.63
CA VAL A 11 -9.83 -21.95 -5.08
C VAL A 11 -10.29 -22.60 -6.39
N LEU A 12 -9.48 -22.48 -7.44
CA LEU A 12 -9.74 -23.09 -8.74
C LEU A 12 -9.00 -24.43 -8.86
N ASP A 13 -7.75 -24.49 -8.41
CA ASP A 13 -6.92 -25.70 -8.44
C ASP A 13 -5.87 -25.71 -7.33
N LEU A 14 -5.32 -26.88 -7.02
CA LEU A 14 -4.31 -27.10 -6.00
C LEU A 14 -2.95 -27.38 -6.64
N PRO A 15 -1.93 -26.53 -6.42
CA PRO A 15 -0.60 -26.81 -6.94
C PRO A 15 0.10 -27.89 -6.09
N ALA A 16 0.93 -28.71 -6.73
CA ALA A 16 1.76 -29.71 -6.04
C ALA A 16 2.84 -29.10 -5.12
N GLY A 17 3.06 -27.78 -5.19
CA GLY A 17 4.03 -27.06 -4.37
C GLY A 17 3.89 -25.54 -4.52
N ARG A 18 4.88 -24.79 -4.02
CA ARG A 18 4.88 -23.32 -4.11
C ARG A 18 5.13 -22.88 -5.56
N VAL A 19 4.22 -22.07 -6.11
CA VAL A 19 4.34 -21.52 -7.45
C VAL A 19 4.82 -20.06 -7.44
N GLY A 20 5.33 -19.60 -8.60
CA GLY A 20 5.69 -18.19 -8.79
C GLY A 20 4.45 -17.29 -8.90
N ALA A 21 4.60 -16.01 -8.53
CA ALA A 21 3.50 -15.05 -8.45
C ALA A 21 2.68 -14.91 -9.75
N LYS A 22 3.33 -15.03 -10.92
CA LYS A 22 2.66 -14.93 -12.22
C LYS A 22 1.66 -16.06 -12.49
N LEU A 23 1.84 -17.23 -11.86
CA LEU A 23 0.97 -18.40 -12.05
C LEU A 23 -0.20 -18.43 -11.07
N VAL A 24 -0.14 -17.65 -9.99
CA VAL A 24 -1.18 -17.59 -8.94
C VAL A 24 -2.57 -17.26 -9.47
N PRO A 25 -2.76 -16.31 -10.42
CA PRO A 25 -4.10 -15.99 -10.93
C PRO A 25 -4.81 -17.17 -11.63
N GLY A 26 -4.08 -18.20 -12.05
CA GLY A 26 -4.68 -19.41 -12.63
C GLY A 26 -5.18 -20.42 -11.58
N LEU A 27 -4.80 -20.26 -10.31
CA LEU A 27 -5.12 -21.20 -9.23
C LEU A 27 -6.18 -20.65 -8.27
N ILE A 28 -6.31 -19.33 -8.19
CA ILE A 28 -7.24 -18.64 -7.31
C ILE A 28 -7.92 -17.49 -8.03
N GLU A 29 -9.17 -17.23 -7.68
CA GLU A 29 -9.93 -16.07 -8.10
C GLU A 29 -10.20 -15.18 -6.87
N ASP A 30 -9.91 -13.89 -6.96
CA ASP A 30 -10.23 -12.93 -5.90
C ASP A 30 -11.73 -12.59 -5.96
N ILE A 31 -12.45 -12.97 -4.91
CA ILE A 31 -13.89 -12.72 -4.73
C ILE A 31 -14.14 -11.82 -3.53
N THR A 32 -13.17 -10.99 -3.16
CA THR A 32 -13.30 -10.02 -2.07
C THR A 32 -14.46 -9.07 -2.39
N PRO A 33 -15.42 -8.87 -1.46
CA PRO A 33 -16.51 -7.93 -1.66
C PRO A 33 -16.01 -6.51 -1.95
N LEU A 34 -16.73 -5.79 -2.79
CA LEU A 34 -16.38 -4.40 -3.15
C LEU A 34 -16.29 -3.50 -1.91
N GLU A 35 -17.19 -3.68 -0.96
CA GLU A 35 -17.20 -2.92 0.30
C GLU A 35 -15.87 -3.03 1.07
N ASP A 36 -15.26 -4.22 1.09
CA ASP A 36 -13.97 -4.43 1.77
C ASP A 36 -12.80 -3.83 0.98
N LEU A 37 -12.87 -3.86 -0.35
CA LEU A 37 -11.89 -3.19 -1.22
C LEU A 37 -11.97 -1.66 -1.07
N GLU A 38 -13.17 -1.10 -0.95
CA GLU A 38 -13.38 0.33 -0.72
C GLU A 38 -12.84 0.78 0.64
N LYS A 39 -13.06 -0.03 1.69
CA LYS A 39 -12.45 0.20 3.02
C LYS A 39 -10.92 0.20 2.95
N GLU A 40 -10.34 -0.72 2.18
CA GLU A 40 -8.89 -0.77 1.98
C GLU A 40 -8.36 0.46 1.27
N GLU A 41 -9.03 0.87 0.19
CA GLU A 41 -8.63 2.03 -0.58
C GLU A 41 -8.77 3.32 0.24
N LEU A 42 -9.84 3.46 1.03
CA LEU A 42 -10.00 4.57 1.95
C LEU A 42 -8.87 4.60 2.99
N ALA A 43 -8.57 3.45 3.61
CA ALA A 43 -7.47 3.34 4.57
C ALA A 43 -6.10 3.65 3.95
N ARG A 44 -5.90 3.34 2.67
CA ARG A 44 -4.68 3.65 1.90
C ARG A 44 -4.57 5.15 1.60
N ARG A 45 -5.69 5.79 1.23
CA ARG A 45 -5.77 7.23 0.94
C ARG A 45 -5.56 8.08 2.18
N THR A 46 -6.09 7.66 3.31
CA THR A 46 -5.77 8.26 4.60
C THR A 46 -4.36 7.84 5.00
N ARG A 47 -3.33 8.45 4.42
CA ARG A 47 -1.93 8.26 4.87
C ARG A 47 -1.73 9.01 6.19
N PRO A 48 -1.71 8.32 7.35
CA PRO A 48 -1.50 9.02 8.62
C PRO A 48 -0.08 9.62 8.70
N GLU A 49 0.86 9.08 7.93
CA GLU A 49 2.26 9.53 7.85
C GLU A 49 2.38 10.96 7.31
N GLU A 50 1.54 11.35 6.35
CA GLU A 50 1.50 12.72 5.83
C GLU A 50 0.97 13.70 6.89
N ALA A 51 0.09 13.25 7.78
CA ALA A 51 -0.37 14.06 8.91
C ALA A 51 0.72 14.23 10.00
N PHE A 52 1.53 13.20 10.28
CA PHE A 52 2.68 13.31 11.20
C PHE A 52 3.81 14.21 10.67
N LEU A 53 3.88 14.40 9.36
CA LEU A 53 4.83 15.29 8.69
C LEU A 53 4.28 16.71 8.52
N ARG A 54 3.04 16.99 8.97
CA ARG A 54 2.45 18.32 8.92
C ARG A 54 3.18 19.22 9.92
N GLY A 55 4.20 19.92 9.44
CA GLY A 55 5.12 20.77 10.22
C GLY A 55 6.51 20.16 10.46
N ARG A 56 6.68 18.85 10.32
CA ARG A 56 8.00 18.18 10.41
C ARG A 56 8.46 17.73 9.02
N PRO A 57 9.49 18.37 8.43
CA PRO A 57 9.95 17.99 7.10
C PRO A 57 10.60 16.60 7.10
N THR A 58 10.35 15.83 6.04
CA THR A 58 11.09 14.60 5.76
C THR A 58 12.57 14.91 5.50
N LYS A 59 13.45 13.90 5.54
CA LYS A 59 14.88 14.07 5.22
C LYS A 59 15.10 14.69 3.83
N GLN A 60 14.28 14.32 2.84
CA GLN A 60 14.33 14.88 1.49
C GLN A 60 13.90 16.36 1.49
N GLN A 61 12.76 16.66 2.11
CA GLN A 61 12.26 18.03 2.23
C GLN A 61 13.24 18.94 2.97
N ARG A 62 13.83 18.46 4.08
CA ARG A 62 14.87 19.19 4.81
C ARG A 62 16.08 19.50 3.93
N ARG A 63 16.62 18.51 3.22
CA ARG A 63 17.73 18.72 2.27
C ARG A 63 17.39 19.71 1.15
N HIS A 64 16.13 19.73 0.69
CA HIS A 64 15.66 20.67 -0.31
C HIS A 64 15.56 22.09 0.24
N ILE A 65 15.03 22.24 1.47
CA ILE A 65 15.00 23.51 2.21
C ILE A 65 16.42 24.00 2.47
N ASP A 66 17.33 23.13 2.91
CA ASP A 66 18.73 23.46 3.17
C ASP A 66 19.42 23.97 1.89
N ARG A 67 19.19 23.30 0.75
CA ARG A 67 19.71 23.73 -0.57
C ARG A 67 19.16 25.07 -1.02
N PHE A 68 17.86 25.29 -0.84
CA PHE A 68 17.21 26.57 -1.15
C PHE A 68 17.77 27.70 -0.26
N ARG A 69 18.00 27.42 1.03
CA ARG A 69 18.55 28.40 1.99
C ARG A 69 20.04 28.68 1.77
N SER A 70 20.81 27.74 1.23
CA SER A 70 22.24 27.93 0.94
C SER A 70 22.50 28.72 -0.36
N GLY A 71 21.46 29.13 -1.09
CA GLY A 71 21.59 29.98 -2.29
C GLY A 71 22.47 29.39 -3.38
N SER A 72 22.66 28.07 -3.37
CA SER A 72 23.53 27.34 -4.28
C SER A 72 22.68 26.73 -5.39
N ASP A 73 22.26 27.57 -6.32
CA ASP A 73 21.89 27.19 -7.69
C ASP A 73 23.04 27.59 -8.63
#